data_AF-A0A4Q9HCT3-F1
#
_entry.id   AF-A0A4Q9HCT3-F1
#
_cell.length_a   1.000
_cell.length_b   1.000
_cell.length_c   1.000
_cell.angle_alpha   90.00
_cell.angle_beta   90.00
_cell.angle_gamma   90.00
#
_symmetry.space_group_name_H-M   'P 1'
#
loop_
_entity.id
_entity.type
_entity.pdbx_description
1 polymer ?
#
loop_
_entity_poly.entity_id
_entity_poly.type
_entity_poly.pdbx_seq_one_letter_code
_entity_poly.pdbx_strand_id
1 'polypeptide(L)'
;MKAIFKSTVPPLLVLLFSYAAFSKLFTFSAFDQQLHNQAFPGWLADFLLYFLIPAELVTALLLCFKRSVLVGLLVSTVLLLTFTAYISLVLADYFSKEPCSCGGVLKWLGWKSHLIFNLVFTSLTITSLTIHLKQEVRDKE
;
A
#
# COMPACT_ATOMS: atom_id res chain seq x y z
N MET A 1 -0.54 -22.68 -10.89
CA MET A 1 -0.24 -21.23 -10.73
C MET A 1 -1.45 -20.40 -10.31
N LYS A 2 -2.57 -20.33 -11.05
CA LYS A 2 -3.72 -19.46 -10.71
C LYS A 2 -4.30 -19.72 -9.30
N ALA A 3 -4.42 -20.98 -8.88
CA ALA A 3 -4.91 -21.35 -7.55
C ALA A 3 -3.97 -20.91 -6.41
N ILE A 4 -2.65 -20.95 -6.65
CA ILE A 4 -1.63 -20.52 -5.68
C ILE A 4 -1.73 -19.01 -5.47
N PHE A 5 -1.77 -18.23 -6.55
CA PHE A 5 -1.92 -16.77 -6.45
C PHE A 5 -3.21 -16.38 -5.71
N LYS A 6 -4.32 -17.06 -6.00
CA LYS A 6 -5.62 -16.82 -5.35
C LYS A 6 -5.55 -17.02 -3.84
N SER A 7 -4.85 -18.06 -3.38
CA SER A 7 -4.79 -18.42 -1.97
C SER A 7 -3.68 -17.72 -1.19
N THR A 8 -2.60 -17.29 -1.85
CA THR A 8 -1.38 -16.82 -1.18
C THR A 8 -1.25 -15.30 -1.19
N VAL A 9 -1.70 -14.61 -2.24
CA VAL A 9 -1.53 -13.15 -2.35
C VAL A 9 -2.38 -12.37 -1.34
N PRO A 10 -3.69 -12.66 -1.15
CA PRO A 10 -4.49 -11.90 -0.19
C PRO A 10 -3.94 -11.96 1.26
N PRO A 11 -3.56 -13.13 1.82
CA PRO A 11 -2.93 -13.17 3.14
C PRO A 11 -1.61 -12.40 3.23
N LEU A 12 -0.80 -12.41 2.16
CA LEU A 12 0.45 -11.63 2.12
C LEU A 12 0.17 -10.12 2.16
N LEU A 13 -0.88 -9.66 1.46
CA LEU A 13 -1.33 -8.28 1.51
C LEU A 13 -1.93 -7.93 2.88
N VAL A 14 -2.68 -8.84 3.51
CA VAL A 14 -3.17 -8.65 4.89
C VAL A 14 -2.00 -8.40 5.83
N LEU A 15 -0.94 -9.21 5.74
CA LEU A 15 0.27 -9.03 6.54
C LEU A 15 0.92 -7.66 6.28
N LEU A 16 1.09 -7.29 5.01
CA LEU A 16 1.66 -6.01 4.60
C LEU A 16 0.89 -4.82 5.18
N PHE A 17 -0.42 -4.75 4.93
CA PHE A 17 -1.26 -3.62 5.36
C PHE A 17 -1.45 -3.58 6.87
N SER A 18 -1.62 -4.73 7.53
CA SER A 18 -1.71 -4.79 9.00
C SER A 18 -0.42 -4.28 9.63
N TYR A 19 0.73 -4.75 9.14
CA TYR A 19 2.01 -4.29 9.61
C TYR A 19 2.21 -2.79 9.40
N ALA A 20 1.89 -2.29 8.20
CA ALA A 20 1.99 -0.87 7.86
C ALA A 20 1.10 -0.01 8.77
N ALA A 21 -0.13 -0.45 9.06
CA ALA A 21 -1.07 0.27 9.91
C ALA A 21 -0.63 0.25 11.37
N PHE A 22 -0.32 -0.93 11.93
CA PHE A 22 0.08 -1.06 13.32
C PHE A 22 1.41 -0.37 13.62
N SER A 23 2.37 -0.43 12.70
CA SER A 23 3.63 0.31 12.84
C SER A 23 3.36 1.81 12.97
N LYS A 24 2.44 2.38 12.18
CA LYS A 24 2.07 3.80 12.26
C LYS A 24 1.28 4.11 13.53
N LEU A 25 0.34 3.25 13.89
CA LEU A 25 -0.49 3.40 15.10
C LEU A 25 0.37 3.44 16.38
N PHE A 26 1.31 2.50 16.52
CA PHE A 26 2.18 2.44 17.70
C PHE A 26 3.25 3.53 17.73
N THR A 27 3.59 4.11 16.57
CA THR A 27 4.57 5.20 16.47
C THR A 27 3.94 6.47 15.90
N PHE A 28 2.72 6.78 16.33
CA PHE A 28 1.90 7.84 15.73
C PHE A 28 2.60 9.21 15.69
N SER A 29 3.23 9.63 16.79
CA SER A 29 3.99 10.90 16.84
C SER A 29 5.18 10.92 15.86
N ALA A 30 5.85 9.77 15.67
CA ALA A 30 6.92 9.67 14.67
C ALA A 30 6.35 9.69 13.25
N PHE A 31 5.20 9.04 13.01
CA PHE A 31 4.53 9.04 11.72
C PHE A 31 4.06 10.46 11.32
N ASP A 32 3.50 11.23 12.25
CA ASP A 32 3.15 12.63 12.06
C ASP A 32 4.36 13.47 11.60
N GLN A 33 5.46 13.41 12.36
CA GLN A 33 6.70 14.10 11.98
C GLN A 33 7.25 13.63 10.63
N GLN A 34 7.15 12.34 10.33
CA GLN A 34 7.61 11.79 9.05
C GLN A 34 6.82 12.33 7.87
N LEU A 35 5.51 12.47 8.04
CA LEU A 35 4.58 12.92 7.01
C LEU A 35 4.71 14.42 6.75
N HIS A 36 4.87 15.22 7.81
CA HIS A 36 5.15 16.65 7.73
C HIS A 36 6.55 16.98 7.18
N ASN A 37 7.48 16.00 7.20
CA ASN A 37 8.79 16.13 6.57
C ASN A 37 8.81 15.73 5.10
N GLN A 38 7.72 15.20 4.55
CA GLN A 38 7.59 14.94 3.12
C GLN A 38 7.39 16.25 2.35
N ALA A 39 7.51 16.21 1.03
CA ALA A 39 7.26 17.35 0.15
C ALA A 39 5.76 17.60 -0.09
N PHE A 40 4.93 17.43 0.95
CA PHE A 40 3.49 17.68 0.91
C PHE A 40 3.16 19.04 1.53
N PRO A 41 2.10 19.73 1.09
CA PRO A 41 1.57 20.85 1.84
C PRO A 41 1.00 20.33 3.19
N GLY A 42 1.12 21.13 4.25
CA GLY A 42 0.75 20.71 5.62
C GLY A 42 -0.67 20.14 5.73
N TRP A 43 -1.65 20.77 5.06
CA TRP A 43 -3.03 20.28 5.06
C TRP A 43 -3.19 18.88 4.46
N LEU A 44 -2.36 18.50 3.48
CA LEU A 44 -2.37 17.17 2.89
C LEU A 44 -1.68 16.17 3.83
N ALA A 45 -0.63 16.57 4.52
CA ALA A 45 0.01 15.76 5.56
C ALA A 45 -1.00 15.46 6.69
N ASP A 46 -1.72 16.47 7.19
CA ASP A 46 -2.76 16.28 8.21
C ASP A 46 -3.87 15.33 7.74
N PHE A 47 -4.34 15.50 6.50
CA PHE A 47 -5.35 14.60 5.92
C PHE A 47 -4.83 13.15 5.86
N LEU A 48 -3.62 12.96 5.33
CA LEU A 48 -3.00 11.64 5.19
C LEU A 48 -2.71 10.98 6.54
N LEU A 49 -2.37 11.75 7.58
CA LEU A 49 -2.09 11.27 8.94
C LEU A 49 -3.27 10.48 9.49
N TYR A 50 -4.48 11.04 9.36
CA TYR A 50 -5.71 10.40 9.84
C TYR A 50 -6.32 9.44 8.83
N PHE A 51 -6.06 9.60 7.53
CA PHE A 51 -6.64 8.75 6.49
C PHE A 51 -5.91 7.42 6.30
N LEU A 52 -4.57 7.43 6.34
CA LEU A 52 -3.77 6.26 5.95
C LEU A 52 -3.96 5.06 6.89
N ILE A 53 -3.99 5.28 8.21
CA ILE A 53 -4.13 4.18 9.18
C ILE A 53 -5.48 3.46 9.01
N PRO A 54 -6.65 4.14 8.98
CA PRO A 54 -7.93 3.50 8.69
C PRO A 54 -7.96 2.84 7.31
N ALA A 55 -7.44 3.50 6.27
CA ALA A 55 -7.44 2.94 4.92
C ALA A 55 -6.68 1.60 4.86
N GLU A 56 -5.53 1.51 5.51
CA GLU A 56 -4.73 0.29 5.59
C GLU A 56 -5.43 -0.81 6.39
N LEU A 57 -6.02 -0.50 7.55
CA LEU A 57 -6.77 -1.47 8.36
C LEU A 57 -8.01 -1.99 7.62
N VAL A 58 -8.79 -1.10 7.00
CA VAL A 58 -9.97 -1.48 6.21
C VAL A 58 -9.56 -2.35 5.03
N THR A 59 -8.46 -2.02 4.35
CA THR A 59 -7.93 -2.84 3.24
C THR A 59 -7.56 -4.24 3.72
N ALA A 60 -6.86 -4.35 4.86
CA ALA A 60 -6.53 -5.65 5.46
C ALA A 60 -7.79 -6.45 5.81
N LEU A 61 -8.81 -5.82 6.41
CA LEU A 61 -10.07 -6.47 6.73
C LEU A 61 -10.83 -6.95 5.48
N LEU A 62 -10.89 -6.14 4.43
CA LEU A 62 -11.55 -6.50 3.16
C LEU A 62 -10.90 -7.73 2.51
N LEU A 63 -9.59 -7.90 2.65
CA LEU A 63 -8.85 -9.04 2.10
C LEU A 63 -9.08 -10.35 2.88
N CYS A 64 -9.56 -10.29 4.12
CA CYS A 64 -9.80 -11.48 4.95
C CYS A 64 -11.04 -12.28 4.54
N PHE A 65 -12.04 -11.64 3.94
CA PHE A 65 -13.31 -12.30 3.60
C PHE A 65 -13.43 -12.57 2.10
N LYS A 66 -13.81 -13.80 1.74
CA LYS A 66 -14.01 -14.22 0.33
C LYS A 66 -14.96 -13.32 -0.45
N ARG A 67 -16.00 -12.78 0.22
CA ARG A 67 -16.98 -11.87 -0.41
C ARG A 67 -16.41 -10.49 -0.75
N SER A 68 -15.47 -9.98 0.04
CA SER A 68 -14.90 -8.64 -0.13
C SER A 68 -13.50 -8.64 -0.72
N VAL A 69 -12.88 -9.82 -0.92
CA VAL A 69 -11.49 -9.94 -1.39
C VAL A 69 -11.24 -9.18 -2.70
N LEU A 70 -12.22 -9.15 -3.60
CA LEU A 70 -12.12 -8.43 -4.87
C LEU A 70 -12.01 -6.91 -4.65
N VAL A 71 -12.83 -6.37 -3.74
CA VAL A 71 -12.79 -4.96 -3.34
C VAL A 71 -11.48 -4.66 -2.63
N GLY A 72 -11.04 -5.55 -1.71
CA GLY A 72 -9.75 -5.42 -1.03
C GLY A 72 -8.57 -5.40 -2.00
N LEU A 73 -8.56 -6.25 -3.04
CA LEU A 73 -7.53 -6.26 -4.08
C LEU A 73 -7.54 -5.01 -4.96
N LEU A 74 -8.72 -4.47 -5.26
CA LEU A 74 -8.87 -3.21 -5.99
C LEU A 74 -8.33 -2.03 -5.19
N VAL A 75 -8.74 -1.90 -3.92
CA VAL A 75 -8.23 -0.86 -3.01
C VAL A 75 -6.72 -1.00 -2.82
N SER A 76 -6.22 -2.23 -2.65
CA SER A 76 -4.78 -2.51 -2.55
C SER A 76 -4.03 -2.03 -3.78
N THR A 77 -4.58 -2.25 -4.98
CA THR A 77 -3.97 -1.82 -6.24
C THR A 77 -3.89 -0.29 -6.30
N VAL A 78 -4.95 0.42 -5.93
CA VAL A 78 -4.97 1.89 -5.91
C VAL A 78 -3.94 2.43 -4.91
N LEU A 79 -3.89 1.90 -3.69
CA LEU A 79 -2.93 2.33 -2.67
C LEU A 79 -1.48 2.09 -3.10
N LEU A 80 -1.18 0.89 -3.59
CA LEU A 80 0.17 0.52 -4.04
C LEU A 80 0.60 1.32 -5.28
N LEU A 81 -0.28 1.57 -6.25
CA LEU A 81 0.03 2.40 -7.41
C LEU A 81 0.27 3.86 -7.01
N THR A 82 -0.56 4.42 -6.13
CA THR A 82 -0.40 5.78 -5.63
C THR A 82 0.95 5.94 -4.93
N PHE A 83 1.33 4.98 -4.08
CA PHE A 83 2.61 5.00 -3.40
C PHE A 83 3.80 4.78 -4.36
N THR A 84 3.64 3.94 -5.39
CA THR A 84 4.65 3.75 -6.45
C THR A 84 4.89 5.08 -7.17
N ALA A 85 3.83 5.73 -7.62
CA ALA A 85 3.91 7.00 -8.34
C ALA A 85 4.61 8.07 -7.47
N TYR A 86 4.27 8.13 -6.19
CA TYR A 86 4.95 9.02 -5.24
C TYR A 86 6.47 8.74 -5.18
N ILE A 87 6.88 7.50 -4.94
CA ILE A 87 8.32 7.14 -4.87
C ILE A 87 9.03 7.45 -6.21
N SER A 88 8.37 7.19 -7.34
CA SER A 88 8.93 7.50 -8.66
C SER A 88 9.16 8.99 -8.85
N LEU A 89 8.24 9.86 -8.40
CA LEU A 89 8.42 11.32 -8.44
C LEU A 89 9.57 11.79 -7.55
N VAL A 90 9.72 11.18 -6.37
CA VAL A 90 10.85 11.44 -5.48
C VAL A 90 12.18 11.09 -6.15
N LEU A 91 12.28 9.90 -6.75
CA LEU A 91 13.51 9.46 -7.44
C LEU A 91 13.79 10.22 -8.74
N ALA A 92 12.78 10.85 -9.33
CA ALA A 92 12.91 11.73 -10.49
C ALA A 92 13.29 13.17 -10.12
N ASP A 93 13.58 13.45 -8.85
CA ASP A 93 13.96 14.77 -8.33
C ASP A 93 12.92 15.86 -8.65
N TYR A 94 11.64 15.48 -8.68
CA TYR A 94 10.54 16.40 -9.00
C TYR A 94 10.29 17.43 -7.89
N PHE A 95 10.68 17.12 -6.66
CA PHE A 95 10.45 17.97 -5.48
C PHE A 95 11.66 18.83 -5.16
N SER A 96 11.44 20.09 -4.83
CA SER A 96 12.51 21.06 -4.49
C SER A 96 13.24 20.77 -3.17
N LYS A 97 12.72 19.84 -2.36
CA LYS A 97 13.31 19.37 -1.11
C LYS A 97 13.30 17.85 -1.15
N GLU A 98 14.46 17.23 -0.96
CA GLU A 98 14.54 15.77 -0.86
C GLU A 98 13.75 15.31 0.39
N PRO A 99 12.65 14.55 0.22
CA PRO A 99 11.87 14.09 1.35
C PRO A 99 12.63 12.99 2.09
N CYS A 100 12.47 12.94 3.42
CA CYS A 100 13.08 11.84 4.17
C CYS A 100 12.41 10.51 3.82
N SER A 101 13.20 9.47 3.55
CA SER A 101 12.75 8.06 3.47
C SER A 101 12.29 7.49 4.83
N CYS A 102 12.02 8.36 5.80
CA CYS A 102 11.66 8.03 7.17
C CYS A 102 10.25 7.42 7.16
N GLY A 103 10.14 6.10 7.03
CA GLY A 103 8.86 5.37 7.10
C GLY A 103 9.00 4.09 7.90
N GLY A 104 8.59 4.11 9.18
CA GLY A 104 8.54 2.92 10.05
C GLY A 104 9.81 2.05 10.04
N VAL A 105 9.68 0.72 10.11
CA VAL A 105 10.82 -0.23 10.00
C VAL A 105 11.53 -0.16 8.65
N LEU A 106 10.89 0.39 7.62
CA LEU A 106 11.51 0.64 6.32
C LEU A 106 12.32 1.94 6.27
N LYS A 107 12.50 2.65 7.40
CA LYS A 107 13.43 3.78 7.56
C LYS A 107 14.87 3.43 7.11
N TRP A 108 15.21 2.15 7.10
CA TRP A 108 16.51 1.62 6.66
C TRP A 108 16.57 1.27 5.16
N LEU A 109 15.43 1.16 4.48
CA LEU A 109 15.41 0.98 3.03
C LEU A 109 15.49 2.36 2.38
N GLY A 110 16.47 2.55 1.49
CA GLY A 110 16.49 3.74 0.64
C GLY A 110 15.34 3.73 -0.38
N TRP A 111 15.05 4.89 -0.96
CA TRP A 111 13.96 5.10 -1.93
C TRP A 111 13.92 4.06 -3.06
N LYS A 112 15.07 3.65 -3.60
CA LYS A 112 15.15 2.63 -4.66
C LYS A 112 14.66 1.25 -4.20
N SER A 113 15.04 0.84 -2.99
CA SER A 113 14.63 -0.45 -2.46
C SER A 113 13.15 -0.48 -2.10
N HIS A 114 12.60 0.65 -1.61
CA HIS A 114 11.16 0.84 -1.45
C HIS A 114 10.41 0.72 -2.77
N LEU A 115 10.91 1.36 -3.83
CA LEU A 115 10.29 1.28 -5.14
C LEU A 115 10.22 -0.18 -5.63
N ILE A 116 11.33 -0.93 -5.52
CA ILE A 116 11.36 -2.35 -5.92
C ILE A 116 10.37 -3.16 -5.10
N PHE A 117 10.37 -3.00 -3.77
CA PHE A 117 9.42 -3.69 -2.89
C PHE A 117 7.98 -3.40 -3.30
N ASN A 118 7.65 -2.14 -3.52
CA ASN A 118 6.30 -1.72 -3.87
C ASN A 118 5.89 -2.18 -5.28
N LEU A 119 6.80 -2.21 -6.25
CA LEU A 119 6.56 -2.75 -7.59
C LEU A 119 6.30 -4.25 -7.58
N VAL A 120 7.03 -5.02 -6.75
CA VAL A 120 6.78 -6.46 -6.56
C VAL A 120 5.37 -6.68 -6.03
N PHE A 121 4.99 -5.99 -4.95
CA PHE A 121 3.65 -6.11 -4.38
C PHE A 121 2.54 -5.62 -5.32
N THR A 122 2.79 -4.55 -6.07
CA THR A 122 1.86 -4.04 -7.10
C THR A 122 1.61 -5.11 -8.17
N SER A 123 2.67 -5.73 -8.69
CA SER A 123 2.60 -6.76 -9.72
C SER A 123 1.85 -8.01 -9.24
N LEU A 124 2.12 -8.46 -8.01
CA LEU A 124 1.40 -9.57 -7.37
C LEU A 124 -0.09 -9.25 -7.21
N THR A 125 -0.41 -8.04 -6.77
CA THR A 125 -1.78 -7.59 -6.53
C THR A 125 -2.58 -7.53 -7.83
N ILE A 126 -2.04 -6.91 -8.89
CA ILE A 126 -2.69 -6.82 -10.21
C ILE A 126 -2.94 -8.22 -10.80
N THR A 127 -1.95 -9.12 -10.65
CA THR A 127 -2.09 -10.51 -11.11
C THR A 127 -3.21 -11.23 -10.36
N SER A 128 -3.25 -11.10 -9.03
CA SER A 128 -4.29 -11.69 -8.19
C SER A 128 -5.68 -11.11 -8.51
N LEU A 129 -5.78 -9.80 -8.71
CA LEU A 129 -7.01 -9.11 -9.09
C LEU A 129 -7.54 -9.61 -10.43
N THR A 130 -6.69 -9.72 -11.45
CA THR A 130 -7.07 -10.22 -12.78
C THR A 130 -7.57 -11.66 -12.73
N ILE A 131 -6.96 -12.51 -11.90
CA ILE A 131 -7.40 -13.90 -11.70
C ILE A 131 -8.78 -13.93 -11.04
N HIS A 132 -9.01 -13.12 -10.00
CA HIS A 132 -10.30 -13.06 -9.31
C HIS A 132 -11.41 -12.50 -10.21
N LEU A 133 -11.15 -11.43 -10.96
CA LEU A 133 -12.11 -10.86 -11.91
C LEU A 133 -12.55 -11.87 -12.97
N LYS A 134 -11.61 -12.61 -13.56
CA LYS A 134 -11.93 -13.63 -14.57
C LYS A 134 -12.79 -14.76 -14.02
N GLN A 135 -12.63 -15.11 -12.75
CA GLN A 135 -13.46 -16.13 -12.09
C GLN A 135 -14.84 -15.58 -11.76
N GLU A 136 -14.93 -14.37 -11.22
CA GLU A 136 -16.21 -13.72 -10.91
C GLU A 136 -17.09 -13.53 -12.15
N VAL A 137 -16.48 -13.22 -13.30
CA VAL A 137 -17.20 -13.15 -14.59
C VAL A 137 -17.65 -14.55 -15.03
N ARG A 138 -16.76 -15.55 -14.99
CA ARG A 138 -17.08 -16.93 -15.36
C ARG A 138 -18.16 -17.58 -14.47
N ASP A 139 -18.24 -17.19 -13.20
CA ASP A 139 -19.24 -17.74 -12.26
C ASP A 139 -20.63 -17.07 -12.46
N LYS A 140 -20.71 -15.98 -13.23
CA LYS A 140 -21.96 -15.27 -13.60
C LYS A 140 -22.49 -15.62 -14.98
N GLU A 141 -21.67 -16.25 -15.83
CA GLU A 141 -22.07 -16.84 -17.12
C GLU A 141 -22.66 -18.24 -16.91
#